data_AF-A0A7C8YP63-F1
#
_entry.id   AF-A0A7C8YP63-F1
#
_cell.length_a   1.000
_cell.length_b   1.000
_cell.length_c   1.000
_cell.angle_alpha   90.00
_cell.angle_beta   90.00
_cell.angle_gamma   90.00
#
_symmetry.space_group_name_H-M   'P 1'
#
loop_
_entity.id
_entity.type
_entity.pdbx_description
1 polymer ?
#
loop_
_entity_poly.entity_id
_entity_poly.type
_entity_poly.pdbx_seq_one_letter_code
_entity_poly.pdbx_strand_id
1 'polypeptide(L)'
;RCTLNSVIGWYSQARKWNKTAIPVLIGTKFDDFVGLPPDVQWTIATQARAYAKAMKATLFFSSANHNINVNKIFKFITAKLFNLPWTVERNLTIGEPIIDF
;
A
#
# COMPACT_ATOMS: atom_id res chain seq x y z
N ARG A 1 -3.75 12.18 14.52
CA ARG A 1 -3.01 11.31 13.55
C ARG A 1 -3.86 10.03 13.39
N CYS A 2 -4.78 10.00 12.42
CA CYS A 2 -6.01 9.16 12.50
C CYS A 2 -6.25 8.25 11.27
N THR A 3 -5.28 8.13 10.35
CA THR A 3 -5.52 7.56 9.02
C THR A 3 -5.54 6.03 9.00
N LEU A 4 -4.59 5.35 9.64
CA LEU A 4 -4.53 3.87 9.64
C LEU A 4 -5.74 3.21 10.32
N ASN A 5 -6.21 3.76 11.44
CA ASN A 5 -7.39 3.23 12.14
C ASN A 5 -8.66 3.34 11.29
N SER A 6 -8.77 4.42 10.50
CA SER A 6 -9.90 4.60 9.60
C SER A 6 -9.91 3.52 8.50
N VAL A 7 -8.75 3.14 7.96
CA VAL A 7 -8.66 2.13 6.88
C VAL A 7 -9.28 0.79 7.28
N ILE A 8 -9.15 0.36 8.54
CA ILE A 8 -9.80 -0.88 9.03
C ILE A 8 -11.32 -0.78 8.90
N GLY A 9 -11.90 0.35 9.31
CA GLY A 9 -13.34 0.59 9.22
C GLY A 9 -13.83 0.60 7.77
N TRP A 10 -13.08 1.26 6.88
CA TRP A 10 -13.39 1.30 5.45
C TRP A 10 -13.30 -0.09 4.81
N TYR A 11 -12.27 -0.87 5.13
CA TYR A 11 -12.13 -2.24 4.68
C TYR A 11 -13.31 -3.11 5.14
N SER A 12 -13.66 -3.05 6.43
CA SER A 12 -14.79 -3.81 6.98
C SER A 12 -16.10 -3.46 6.26
N GLN A 13 -16.36 -2.17 6.06
CA GLN A 13 -17.57 -1.71 5.39
C GLN A 13 -17.59 -2.14 3.91
N ALA A 14 -16.49 -1.98 3.16
CA ALA A 14 -16.41 -2.40 1.77
C ALA A 14 -16.63 -3.91 1.60
N ARG A 15 -16.10 -4.72 2.52
CA ARG A 15 -16.24 -6.20 2.49
C ARG A 15 -17.65 -6.68 2.82
N LYS A 16 -18.47 -5.90 3.51
CA LYS A 16 -19.90 -6.22 3.71
C LYS A 16 -20.66 -6.23 2.38
N TRP A 17 -20.34 -5.29 1.49
CA TRP A 17 -21.01 -5.13 0.20
C TRP A 17 -20.37 -5.97 -0.91
N ASN A 18 -19.04 -6.10 -0.90
CA ASN A 18 -18.30 -6.86 -1.90
C ASN A 18 -17.20 -7.71 -1.27
N LYS A 19 -17.48 -9.02 -1.13
CA LYS A 19 -16.54 -10.00 -0.57
C LYS A 19 -15.41 -10.38 -1.52
N THR A 20 -15.57 -10.14 -2.82
CA THR A 20 -14.58 -10.49 -3.86
C THR A 20 -13.72 -9.32 -4.29
N ALA A 21 -13.96 -8.12 -3.74
CA ALA A 21 -13.12 -6.95 -3.97
C ALA A 21 -11.66 -7.25 -3.65
N ILE A 22 -10.77 -6.82 -4.54
CA ILE A 22 -9.32 -6.94 -4.42
C ILE A 22 -8.81 -5.75 -3.59
N PRO A 23 -8.40 -5.93 -2.33
CA PRO A 23 -7.99 -4.82 -1.49
C PRO A 23 -6.55 -4.41 -1.81
N VAL A 24 -6.32 -3.11 -1.92
CA VAL A 24 -4.99 -2.50 -2.11
C VAL A 24 -4.83 -1.39 -1.09
N LEU A 25 -3.77 -1.45 -0.29
CA LEU A 25 -3.39 -0.44 0.69
C LEU A 25 -2.32 0.48 0.09
N ILE A 26 -2.56 1.78 0.12
CA ILE A 26 -1.64 2.77 -0.45
C ILE A 26 -1.18 3.73 0.65
N GLY A 27 0.12 3.69 0.97
CA GLY A 27 0.80 4.69 1.79
C GLY A 27 1.21 5.88 0.94
N THR A 28 0.50 7.00 1.05
CA THR A 28 0.78 8.22 0.28
C THR A 28 1.85 9.09 0.94
N LYS A 29 2.40 10.05 0.18
CA LYS A 29 3.42 11.02 0.64
C LYS A 29 4.72 10.36 1.07
N PHE A 30 5.19 9.40 0.28
CA PHE A 30 6.46 8.72 0.54
C PHE A 30 7.64 9.70 0.62
N ASP A 31 7.59 10.81 -0.11
CA ASP A 31 8.57 11.90 -0.05
C ASP A 31 8.71 12.50 1.35
N ASP A 32 7.61 12.75 2.07
CA ASP A 32 7.66 13.20 3.47
C ASP A 32 8.16 12.08 4.40
N PHE A 33 7.83 10.82 4.08
CA PHE A 33 8.23 9.66 4.88
C PHE A 33 9.74 9.42 4.87
N VAL A 34 10.41 9.57 3.72
CA VAL A 34 11.87 9.37 3.60
C VAL A 34 12.66 10.38 4.42
N GLY A 35 12.09 11.56 4.69
CA GLY A 35 12.70 12.59 5.54
C GLY A 35 12.57 12.32 7.05
N LEU A 36 11.82 11.30 7.47
CA LEU A 36 11.63 10.98 8.89
C LEU A 36 12.85 10.25 9.47
N PRO A 37 13.03 10.28 10.81
CA PRO A 37 14.04 9.45 11.48
C PRO A 37 13.88 7.95 11.17
N PRO A 38 14.99 7.17 11.05
CA PRO A 38 14.94 5.76 10.66
C PRO A 38 14.06 4.86 11.55
N ASP A 39 14.01 5.12 12.85
CA ASP A 39 13.17 4.42 13.83
C ASP A 39 11.67 4.66 13.58
N VAL A 40 11.32 5.89 13.19
CA VAL A 40 9.94 6.26 12.83
C VAL A 40 9.57 5.61 11.49
N GLN A 41 10.47 5.61 10.51
CA GLN A 41 10.27 4.93 9.23
C GLN A 41 10.01 3.44 9.44
N TRP A 42 10.85 2.79 10.25
CA TRP A 42 10.72 1.38 10.61
C TRP A 42 9.36 1.07 11.25
N THR A 43 8.95 1.89 12.21
CA THR A 43 7.68 1.72 12.92
C THR A 43 6.49 1.82 11.97
N ILE A 44 6.46 2.84 11.11
CA ILE A 44 5.38 3.04 10.13
C ILE A 44 5.34 1.91 9.10
N ALA A 45 6.50 1.51 8.56
CA ALA A 45 6.58 0.43 7.59
C ALA A 45 6.12 -0.90 8.19
N THR A 46 6.55 -1.22 9.41
CA THR A 46 6.15 -2.43 10.13
C THR A 46 4.65 -2.46 10.38
N GLN A 47 4.08 -1.34 10.83
CA GLN A 47 2.65 -1.23 11.07
C GLN A 47 1.85 -1.36 9.77
N ALA A 48 2.23 -0.66 8.69
CA ALA A 48 1.56 -0.75 7.40
C ALA A 48 1.55 -2.18 6.85
N ARG A 49 2.67 -2.91 7.00
CA ARG A 49 2.77 -4.32 6.60
C ARG A 49 1.86 -5.23 7.41
N ALA A 50 1.80 -5.03 8.73
CA ALA A 50 0.90 -5.81 9.59
C ALA A 50 -0.57 -5.64 9.17
N TYR A 51 -0.96 -4.40 8.83
CA TYR A 51 -2.31 -4.08 8.37
C TYR A 51 -2.61 -4.71 7.01
N ALA A 52 -1.70 -4.56 6.04
CA ALA A 52 -1.82 -5.16 4.72
C ALA A 52 -1.99 -6.69 4.79
N LYS A 53 -1.16 -7.35 5.61
CA LYS A 53 -1.23 -8.79 5.86
C LYS A 53 -2.55 -9.21 6.49
N ALA A 54 -3.03 -8.48 7.50
CA ALA A 54 -4.31 -8.75 8.15
C ALA A 54 -5.50 -8.62 7.17
N MET A 55 -5.44 -7.65 6.25
CA MET A 55 -6.48 -7.42 5.24
C MET A 55 -6.35 -8.29 3.99
N LYS A 56 -5.27 -9.09 3.87
CA LYS A 56 -4.87 -9.79 2.64
C LYS A 56 -4.79 -8.83 1.43
N ALA A 57 -4.22 -7.65 1.67
CA ALA A 57 -4.12 -6.56 0.72
C ALA A 57 -2.67 -6.36 0.28
N THR A 58 -2.49 -5.96 -0.97
CA THR A 58 -1.18 -5.50 -1.45
C THR A 58 -0.91 -4.09 -0.92
N LEU A 59 0.30 -3.86 -0.41
CA LEU A 59 0.79 -2.59 0.09
C LEU A 59 1.71 -1.92 -0.94
N PHE A 60 1.39 -0.68 -1.29
CA PHE A 60 2.25 0.20 -2.06
C PHE A 60 2.52 1.48 -1.29
N PHE A 61 3.76 1.94 -1.29
CA PHE A 61 4.07 3.33 -0.95
C PHE A 61 4.17 4.17 -2.23
N SER A 62 3.58 5.37 -2.22
CA SER A 62 3.55 6.28 -3.35
C SER A 62 3.76 7.74 -2.95
N SER A 63 4.22 8.54 -3.90
CA SER A 63 4.26 9.99 -3.81
C SER A 63 3.76 10.59 -5.11
N ALA A 64 2.78 11.49 -5.02
CA ALA A 64 2.25 12.20 -6.17
C ALA A 64 3.25 13.26 -6.69
N ASN A 65 3.95 13.94 -5.77
CA ASN A 65 4.90 15.00 -6.09
C ASN A 65 6.05 14.51 -6.98
N HIS A 66 6.51 13.28 -6.74
CA HIS A 66 7.64 12.68 -7.47
C HIS A 66 7.21 11.53 -8.38
N ASN A 67 5.90 11.33 -8.58
CA ASN A 67 5.32 10.22 -9.34
C ASN A 67 5.88 8.83 -8.94
N ILE A 68 6.18 8.65 -7.66
CA ILE A 68 6.76 7.41 -7.12
C ILE A 68 5.65 6.36 -7.05
N ASN A 69 5.85 5.23 -7.74
CA ASN A 69 4.96 4.06 -7.78
C ASN A 69 3.51 4.31 -8.24
N VAL A 70 3.08 5.54 -8.51
CA VAL A 70 1.70 5.84 -8.97
C VAL A 70 1.38 5.07 -10.25
N ASN A 71 2.24 5.15 -11.27
CA ASN A 71 2.08 4.40 -12.51
C ASN A 71 2.05 2.87 -12.28
N LYS A 72 2.85 2.36 -11.34
CA LYS A 72 2.88 0.92 -11.01
C LYS A 72 1.59 0.48 -10.34
N ILE A 73 1.02 1.29 -9.45
CA ILE A 73 -0.27 1.03 -8.80
C ILE A 73 -1.38 0.90 -9.85
N PHE A 74 -1.48 1.85 -10.78
CA PHE A 74 -2.51 1.78 -11.83
C PHE A 74 -2.32 0.56 -12.72
N LYS A 75 -1.10 0.26 -13.16
CA LYS A 75 -0.82 -0.96 -13.95
C LYS A 75 -1.17 -2.24 -13.18
N PHE A 76 -0.86 -2.29 -11.88
CA PHE A 76 -1.22 -3.42 -11.01
C PHE A 76 -2.74 -3.58 -10.89
N ILE A 77 -3.47 -2.50 -10.63
CA ILE A 77 -4.94 -2.53 -10.51
C ILE A 77 -5.55 -3.00 -11.82
N THR A 78 -5.14 -2.43 -12.96
CA THR A 78 -5.62 -2.85 -14.29
C THR A 78 -5.31 -4.32 -14.55
N ALA A 79 -4.07 -4.77 -14.30
CA ALA A 79 -3.71 -6.17 -14.49
C ALA A 79 -4.54 -7.12 -13.61
N LYS A 80 -4.78 -6.76 -12.35
CA LYS A 80 -5.63 -7.53 -11.44
C LYS A 80 -7.09 -7.57 -11.86
N LEU A 81 -7.65 -6.45 -12.34
CA LEU A 81 -9.03 -6.36 -12.81
C LEU A 81 -9.27 -7.19 -14.07
N PHE A 82 -8.32 -7.17 -15.02
CA PHE A 82 -8.43 -7.88 -16.30
C PHE A 82 -7.76 -9.27 -16.29
N ASN A 83 -7.28 -9.73 -15.13
CA ASN A 83 -6.57 -11.00 -14.97
C ASN A 83 -5.39 -11.17 -15.95
N LEU A 84 -4.62 -10.11 -16.16
CA LEU A 84 -3.45 -10.08 -17.04
C LEU A 84 -2.20 -10.58 -16.30
N PRO A 85 -1.27 -11.27 -17.00
CA PRO A 85 0.02 -11.62 -16.43
C PRO A 85 0.82 -10.34 -16.18
N TRP A 86 1.13 -10.08 -14.91
CA TRP A 86 1.95 -8.93 -14.50
C TRP A 86 2.96 -9.36 -13.43
N THR A 87 4.25 -9.22 -13.74
CA THR A 87 5.36 -9.44 -12.81
C THR A 87 5.78 -8.09 -12.23
N VAL A 88 5.48 -7.88 -10.95
CA VAL A 88 6.05 -6.77 -10.17
C VAL A 88 7.06 -7.35 -9.18
N GLU A 89 8.24 -6.76 -9.12
CA GLU A 89 9.23 -7.12 -8.12
C GLU A 89 8.82 -6.58 -6.76
N ARG A 90 8.90 -7.46 -5.75
CA ARG A 90 8.64 -7.12 -4.36
C ARG A 90 9.81 -6.28 -3.87
N ASN A 91 9.53 -5.12 -3.28
CA ASN A 91 10.54 -4.28 -2.66
C ASN A 91 10.21 -4.13 -1.17
N LEU A 92 11.08 -4.67 -0.31
CA LEU A 92 10.94 -4.63 1.14
C LEU A 92 12.02 -3.75 1.80
N THR A 93 12.83 -3.06 1.01
CA THR A 93 13.90 -2.19 1.50
C THR A 93 13.29 -0.95 2.14
N ILE A 94 13.64 -0.71 3.40
CA ILE A 94 13.17 0.47 4.14
C ILE A 94 13.95 1.69 3.66
N GLY A 95 13.23 2.79 3.41
CA GLY A 95 13.78 3.97 2.74
C GLY A 95 13.61 3.94 1.22
N GLU A 96 13.23 2.79 0.64
CA GLU A 96 12.79 2.68 -0.74
C GLU A 96 11.25 2.56 -0.83
N PRO A 97 10.65 2.82 -2.00
CA PRO A 97 9.21 2.71 -2.18
C PRO A 97 8.74 1.25 -2.05
N ILE A 98 8.29 0.87 -0.85
CA ILE A 98 7.89 -0.51 -0.51
C ILE A 98 6.74 -0.99 -1.40
N ILE A 99 6.89 -2.23 -1.87
CA ILE A 99 5.87 -3.01 -2.60
C ILE A 99 5.82 -4.40 -1.95
N ASP A 100 4.74 -4.70 -1.22
CA ASP A 100 4.53 -5.98 -0.53
C ASP A 100 3.15 -6.54 -0.90
N PHE A 101 3.07 -7.73 -1.51
CA PHE A 101 1.82 -8.36 -2.00
C PHE A 101 1.63 -9.77 -1.47
#